data_AF-A0A7J7JZH6-F1
#
_entry.id   AF-A0A7J7JZH6-F1
#
_cell.length_a   1.000
_cell.length_b   1.000
_cell.length_c   1.000
_cell.angle_alpha   90.00
_cell.angle_beta   90.00
_cell.angle_gamma   90.00
#
_symmetry.space_group_name_H-M   'P 1'
#
loop_
_entity.id
_entity.type
_entity.pdbx_description
1 polymer ?
#
loop_
_entity_poly.entity_id
_entity_poly.type
_entity_poly.pdbx_seq_one_letter_code
_entity_poly.pdbx_strand_id
1 'polypeptide(L)' 'MLSETEKKLCKSIGMKANSYMTIKTCILKDYLKRQHGTPVKLRYPPGHDKTHRRTILTFLEHSGWIQMEH' A
#
# COMPACT_ATOMS: atom_id res chain seq x y z
N MET A 1 11.82 -8.15 3.86
CA MET A 1 11.96 -8.68 2.48
C MET A 1 10.58 -8.76 1.84
N LEU A 2 10.50 -8.67 0.50
CA LEU A 2 9.24 -8.86 -0.24
C LEU A 2 8.97 -10.34 -0.53
N SER A 3 7.70 -10.74 -0.46
CA SER A 3 7.27 -12.06 -0.92
C SER A 3 7.39 -12.18 -2.44
N GLU A 4 7.35 -13.40 -2.98
CA GLU A 4 7.39 -13.62 -4.43
C GLU A 4 6.22 -12.95 -5.15
N THR A 5 5.02 -12.97 -4.55
CA THR A 5 3.83 -12.32 -5.08
C THR A 5 4.00 -10.81 -5.14
N GLU A 6 4.59 -10.20 -4.12
CA GLU A 6 4.88 -8.76 -4.10
C GLU A 6 5.94 -8.38 -5.14
N LYS A 7 6.97 -9.21 -5.32
CA LYS A 7 7.97 -9.02 -6.38
C LYS A 7 7.33 -9.10 -7.77
N LYS A 8 6.40 -10.04 -8.00
CA LYS A 8 5.64 -10.16 -9.24
C LYS A 8 4.74 -8.94 -9.48
N LEU A 9 4.06 -8.45 -8.44
CA LEU A 9 3.26 -7.22 -8.52
C LEU A 9 4.12 -6.03 -8.91
N CYS A 10 5.26 -5.83 -8.23
CA CYS A 10 6.21 -4.76 -8.54
C CYS A 10 6.65 -4.79 -10.00
N LYS A 11 7.00 -5.98 -10.54
CA LYS A 11 7.35 -6.14 -11.95
C LYS A 11 6.18 -5.80 -12.88
N SER A 12 4.97 -6.26 -12.57
CA SER A 12 3.76 -6.05 -13.37
C SER A 12 3.42 -4.55 -13.53
N ILE A 13 3.55 -3.78 -12.45
CA ILE A 13 3.27 -2.34 -12.46
C ILE A 13 4.53 -1.48 -12.73
N GLY A 14 5.65 -2.08 -13.13
CA GLY A 14 6.88 -1.34 -13.40
C GLY A 14 7.45 -0.56 -12.20
N MET A 15 7.17 -1.02 -10.97
CA MET A 15 7.58 -0.35 -9.74
C MET A 15 8.84 -0.98 -9.13
N LYS A 16 9.72 -0.13 -8.58
CA LYS A 16 10.87 -0.57 -7.79
C LYS A 16 10.42 -1.09 -6.43
N ALA A 17 11.04 -2.17 -5.96
CA ALA A 17 10.77 -2.78 -4.66
C ALA A 17 10.82 -1.78 -3.49
N ASN A 18 11.76 -0.84 -3.50
CA ASN A 18 11.89 0.18 -2.45
C ASN A 18 10.68 1.12 -2.43
N SER A 19 10.22 1.58 -3.60
CA SER A 19 9.03 2.42 -3.71
C SER A 19 7.76 1.69 -3.25
N TYR A 20 7.64 0.40 -3.60
CA TYR A 20 6.55 -0.44 -3.11
C TYR A 20 6.57 -0.55 -1.58
N MET A 21 7.73 -0.82 -0.99
CA MET A 21 7.89 -0.88 0.48
C MET A 21 7.46 0.42 1.14
N THR A 22 7.90 1.58 0.62
CA THR A 22 7.49 2.88 1.15
C THR A 22 5.97 3.06 1.11
N ILE A 23 5.33 2.78 -0.03
CA ILE A 23 3.86 2.89 -0.16
C ILE A 23 3.16 1.90 0.79
N LYS A 24 3.58 0.62 0.80
CA LYS A 24 3.01 -0.42 1.66
C LYS A 24 3.07 0.00 3.13
N THR A 25 4.23 0.47 3.60
CA THR A 25 4.39 0.94 4.98
C THR A 25 3.52 2.15 5.29
N CYS A 26 3.39 3.10 4.36
CA CYS A 26 2.46 4.23 4.53
C CYS A 26 1.01 3.76 4.67
N ILE A 27 0.55 2.84 3.82
CA ILE A 27 -0.82 2.29 3.86
C ILE A 27 -1.07 1.55 5.19
N LEU A 28 -0.17 0.66 5.59
CA LEU A 28 -0.35 -0.11 6.83
C LEU A 28 -0.31 0.77 8.08
N LYS A 29 0.58 1.76 8.12
CA LYS A 29 0.64 2.72 9.23
C LYS A 29 -0.62 3.56 9.33
N ASP A 30 -1.20 3.94 8.19
CA ASP A 30 -2.47 4.66 8.12
C ASP A 30 -3.64 3.79 8.59
N TYR A 31 -3.72 2.56 8.08
CA TYR A 31 -4.72 1.58 8.46
C TYR A 31 -4.72 1.34 9.97
N LEU A 32 -3.56 1.09 10.57
CA LEU A 32 -3.44 0.91 12.02
C LEU A 32 -3.94 2.13 12.79
N LYS A 33 -3.56 3.35 12.37
CA LYS A 33 -4.05 4.57 13.02
C LYS A 33 -5.57 4.73 12.95
N ARG A 34 -6.19 4.37 11.83
CA ARG A 34 -7.66 4.37 11.68
C ARG A 34 -8.33 3.38 12.62
N GLN A 35 -7.78 2.17 12.75
CA GLN A 35 -8.25 1.15 13.69
C GLN A 35 -8.18 1.65 15.15
N HIS A 36 -7.24 2.55 15.46
CA HIS A 36 -7.17 3.24 16.76
C HIS A 36 -8.01 4.53 16.85
N GLY A 37 -8.96 4.75 15.94
CA GLY A 37 -9.85 5.91 15.94
C GLY A 37 -9.17 7.24 15.58
N THR A 38 -7.93 7.21 15.09
CA THR A 38 -7.24 8.43 14.66
C THR A 38 -7.65 8.77 13.22
N PRO A 39 -8.27 9.93 12.96
CA PRO A 39 -8.55 10.35 11.59
C PRO A 39 -7.24 10.67 10.88
N VAL A 40 -6.93 9.93 9.82
CA VAL A 40 -5.71 10.14 9.05
C VAL A 40 -6.00 10.62 7.64
N LYS A 41 -5.39 11.75 7.26
CA LYS A 41 -5.21 12.12 5.86
C LYS A 41 -3.94 11.45 5.34
N LEU A 42 -4.12 10.45 4.47
CA LEU A 42 -3.03 9.82 3.72
C LEU A 42 -2.22 10.88 2.96
N ARG A 43 -1.04 11.22 3.49
CA ARG A 43 -0.04 12.02 2.77
C ARG A 43 1.02 11.09 2.23
N TYR A 44 0.94 10.82 0.93
CA TYR A 44 1.98 10.08 0.22
C TYR A 44 3.09 11.03 -0.22
N PRO A 45 4.33 10.55 -0.34
CA PRO A 45 5.42 11.34 -0.92
C PRO A 45 5.04 11.85 -2.33
N PRO A 46 5.39 13.09 -2.68
CA PRO A 46 5.21 13.61 -4.03
C PRO A 46 5.96 12.72 -5.05
N GLY A 47 5.37 12.49 -6.22
CA GLY A 47 6.01 11.73 -7.31
C GLY A 47 5.66 10.24 -7.39
N HIS A 48 4.78 9.73 -6.52
CA HIS A 48 4.27 8.35 -6.63
C HIS A 48 2.91 8.34 -7.34
N ASP A 49 2.80 7.55 -8.41
CA ASP A 49 1.60 7.45 -9.25
C ASP A 49 0.37 7.01 -8.43
N LYS A 50 -0.74 7.76 -8.58
CA LYS A 50 -2.03 7.46 -7.93
C LYS A 50 -2.56 6.07 -8.34
N THR A 51 -2.21 5.61 -9.54
CA THR A 51 -2.62 4.32 -10.11
C THR A 51 -1.97 3.17 -9.37
N HIS A 52 -0.64 3.21 -9.21
CA HIS A 52 0.10 2.19 -8.46
C HIS A 52 -0.37 2.09 -7.02
N ARG A 53 -0.70 3.22 -6.39
CA ARG A 53 -1.27 3.22 -5.05
C ARG A 53 -2.56 2.41 -4.99
N ARG A 54 -3.50 2.65 -5.91
CA ARG A 54 -4.78 1.94 -5.93
C ARG A 54 -4.55 0.44 -6.10
N THR A 55 -3.65 0.05 -7.00
CA THR A 55 -3.29 -1.35 -7.20
C THR A 55 -2.71 -2.00 -5.94
N ILE A 56 -1.78 -1.34 -5.25
CA ILE A 56 -1.18 -1.86 -4.01
C ILE A 56 -2.25 -1.97 -2.91
N LEU A 57 -3.13 -0.99 -2.81
CA LEU A 57 -4.18 -0.99 -1.80
C LEU A 57 -5.17 -2.14 -2.03
N THR A 58 -5.65 -2.33 -3.26
CA THR A 58 -6.48 -3.48 -3.65
C THR A 58 -5.76 -4.81 -3.42
N PHE A 59 -4.45 -4.88 -3.72
CA PHE A 59 -3.66 -6.07 -3.44
C PHE A 59 -3.62 -6.39 -1.94
N LEU A 60 -3.39 -5.40 -1.07
CA LEU A 60 -3.34 -5.58 0.38
C LEU A 60 -4.70 -5.99 0.95
N GLU A 61 -5.79 -5.46 0.40
CA GLU A 61 -7.15 -5.87 0.75
C GLU A 61 -7.42 -7.32 0.34
N HIS A 62 -7.15 -7.69 -0.92
CA HIS A 62 -7.34 -9.05 -1.42
C HIS A 62 -6.46 -10.09 -0.72
N SER A 63 -5.28 -9.68 -0.24
CA SER A 63 -4.38 -10.53 0.52
C SER A 63 -4.69 -10.56 2.02
N GLY A 64 -5.75 -9.87 2.47
CA GLY A 64 -6.22 -9.88 3.86
C GLY A 64 -5.36 -9.08 4.82
N TRP A 65 -4.45 -8.23 4.34
CA TRP A 65 -3.60 -7.39 5.19
C TRP A 65 -4.36 -6.19 5.77
N ILE A 66 -5.37 -5.71 5.06
CA ILE A 66 -6.25 -4.62 5.48
C ILE A 66 -7.69 -4.96 5.13
N GLN A 67 -8.65 -4.39 5.87
CA GLN A 67 -10.06 -4.42 5.51
C GLN A 67 -10.51 -2.98 5.26
N MET A 68 -10.99 -2.69 4.05
CA MET A 68 -11.61 -1.41 3.78
C MET A 68 -13.02 -1.45 4.39
N GLU A 69 -13.26 -0.67 5.44
CA GLU A 69 -14.63 -0.43 5.91
C GLU A 69 -15.36 0.34 4.80
N HIS A 70 -16.39 -0.29 4.21
CA HIS A 70 -17.31 0.32 3.24
C HIS A 70 -18.41 1.11 3.96
#